data_AF-A0A1F3AGW2-F1
#
_entry.id   AF-A0A1F3AGW2-F1
#
_cell.length_a   1.000
_cell.length_b   1.000
_cell.length_c   1.000
_cell.angle_alpha   90.00
_cell.angle_beta   90.00
_cell.angle_gamma   90.00
#
_symmetry.space_group_name_H-M   'P 1'
#
loop_
_entity.id
_entity.type
_entity.pdbx_description
1 polymer ?
#
loop_
_entity_poly.entity_id
_entity_poly.type
_entity_poly.pdbx_seq_one_letter_code
_entity_poly.pdbx_strand_id
1 'polypeptide(L)'
;MFPSGKSYFGHVFRRKIVVMIRTLLLVLLAAVTLTSGVAAQPAAQSPYGRAERRDPIFLRFDQMAERYWVNTDTMTASHKAVAVPLPRQCAFLYADSYSKGQMSESEVQEVALSNCNRRLAELGPLGENYSVNCQCKVVISNETYVVPRDTLPDDSYGPISIFYRDDRGNVARLNGVARYGALIGRDRSVTFTVENVRAEQVCDGTFTNEGPKSGKFSLSCFGGKFSGNGNYERKAGAPNDHIVARGQTSRGLPVVLVIGLPSQLAAGTYGGI
;
A
#
# COMPACT_ATOMS: atom_id res chain seq x y z
N MET A 1 2.55 -71.20 56.50
CA MET A 1 3.48 -71.99 55.66
C MET A 1 3.16 -71.63 54.21
N PHE A 2 4.05 -70.92 53.51
CA PHE A 2 3.89 -70.56 52.09
C PHE A 2 3.98 -71.81 51.20
N PRO A 3 3.23 -71.85 50.08
CA PRO A 3 3.80 -71.55 48.76
C PRO A 3 2.86 -70.65 47.91
N SER A 4 3.36 -69.62 47.22
CA SER A 4 3.97 -69.62 45.88
C SER A 4 2.97 -69.86 44.72
N GLY A 5 2.84 -68.87 43.82
CA GLY A 5 2.72 -69.17 42.39
C GLY A 5 1.69 -68.42 41.54
N LYS A 6 2.14 -67.28 40.97
CA LYS A 6 1.89 -66.77 39.60
C LYS A 6 0.54 -66.10 39.24
N SER A 7 0.65 -64.78 39.08
CA SER A 7 -0.25 -63.87 38.35
C SER A 7 -0.20 -64.08 36.83
N TYR A 8 -1.38 -64.15 36.19
CA TYR A 8 -1.60 -63.90 34.77
C TYR A 8 -2.27 -62.53 34.60
N PHE A 9 -1.50 -61.47 34.38
CA PHE A 9 -2.00 -60.21 33.82
C PHE A 9 -0.92 -59.60 32.94
N GLY A 10 -0.93 -60.00 31.67
CA GLY A 10 -0.09 -59.43 30.63
C GLY A 10 -0.86 -59.52 29.32
N HIS A 11 -0.82 -58.45 28.53
CA HIS A 11 -1.42 -58.30 27.19
C HIS A 11 -2.80 -57.65 27.07
N VAL A 12 -3.03 -56.50 27.71
CA VAL A 12 -4.00 -55.53 27.15
C VAL A 12 -3.49 -54.08 27.14
N PHE A 13 -2.52 -53.71 27.97
CA PHE A 13 -2.18 -52.29 28.18
C PHE A 13 -1.02 -51.70 27.34
N ARG A 14 -0.41 -52.45 26.42
CA ARG A 14 0.77 -51.96 25.65
C ARG A 14 0.51 -51.47 24.21
N ARG A 15 -0.69 -51.65 23.66
CA ARG A 15 -0.98 -51.26 22.26
C ARG A 15 -1.62 -49.87 22.07
N LYS A 16 -2.15 -49.24 23.13
CA LYS A 16 -2.82 -47.92 23.01
C LYS A 16 -1.88 -46.71 23.21
N ILE A 17 -0.71 -46.88 23.80
CA ILE A 17 0.21 -45.76 24.11
C ILE A 17 1.10 -45.40 22.91
N VAL A 18 1.45 -46.36 22.05
CA VAL A 18 2.33 -46.11 20.89
C VAL A 18 1.60 -45.40 19.73
N VAL A 19 0.27 -45.59 19.60
CA VAL A 19 -0.52 -44.94 18.55
C VAL A 19 -0.78 -43.47 18.90
N MET A 20 -0.97 -43.12 20.17
CA MET A 20 -1.30 -41.75 20.58
C MET A 20 -0.11 -40.79 20.55
N ILE A 21 1.13 -41.29 20.65
CA ILE A 21 2.35 -40.48 20.57
C ILE A 21 2.76 -40.18 19.12
N ARG A 22 2.47 -41.10 18.18
CA ARG A 22 2.74 -40.87 16.74
C ARG A 22 1.78 -39.85 16.11
N THR A 23 0.52 -39.79 16.54
CA THR A 23 -0.43 -38.79 16.04
C THR A 23 -0.15 -37.40 16.62
N LEU A 24 0.36 -37.31 17.86
CA LEU A 24 0.70 -36.01 18.47
C LEU A 24 1.96 -35.38 17.86
N LEU A 25 2.96 -36.19 17.47
CA LEU A 25 4.18 -35.72 16.82
C LEU A 25 3.96 -35.29 15.35
N LEU A 26 2.97 -35.86 14.67
CA LEU A 26 2.58 -35.44 13.31
C LEU A 26 1.73 -34.15 13.30
N VAL A 27 1.03 -33.84 14.39
CA VAL A 27 0.27 -32.58 14.53
C VAL A 27 1.15 -31.40 14.98
N LEU A 28 2.24 -31.65 15.71
CA LEU A 28 3.20 -30.62 16.11
C LEU A 28 4.20 -30.21 15.02
N LEU A 29 4.37 -31.01 13.97
CA LEU A 29 5.15 -30.63 12.76
C LEU A 29 4.33 -29.86 11.71
N ALA A 30 3.01 -29.71 11.91
CA ALA A 30 2.12 -28.95 11.02
C ALA A 30 1.77 -27.55 11.56
N ALA A 31 2.31 -27.15 12.70
CA ALA A 31 1.87 -25.97 13.45
C ALA A 31 2.98 -24.96 13.78
N VAL A 32 4.02 -24.83 12.96
CA VAL A 32 4.93 -23.66 12.98
C VAL A 32 5.51 -23.44 11.58
N THR A 33 4.82 -22.66 10.74
CA THR A 33 5.37 -21.68 9.77
C THR A 33 4.22 -21.05 8.97
N LEU A 34 3.19 -20.56 9.69
CA LEU A 34 2.31 -19.50 9.17
C LEU A 34 2.76 -18.15 9.77
N THR A 35 4.06 -17.85 9.68
CA THR A 35 4.47 -16.46 9.54
C THR A 35 4.47 -16.21 8.04
N SER A 36 3.48 -15.45 7.59
CA SER A 36 3.29 -15.03 6.21
C SER A 36 4.44 -14.13 5.72
N GLY A 37 5.63 -14.71 5.56
CA GLY A 37 6.56 -14.29 4.54
C GLY A 37 6.05 -14.91 3.25
N VAL A 38 5.38 -14.11 2.42
CA VAL A 38 5.10 -14.54 1.04
C VAL A 38 6.46 -14.80 0.42
N ALA A 39 6.82 -16.07 0.28
CA ALA A 39 8.02 -16.47 -0.43
C ALA A 39 7.97 -15.83 -1.83
N ALA A 40 9.11 -15.30 -2.27
CA ALA A 40 9.32 -14.84 -3.63
C ALA A 40 8.73 -15.85 -4.62
N GLN A 41 7.61 -15.53 -5.26
CA GLN A 41 7.05 -16.38 -6.31
C GLN A 41 7.83 -16.12 -7.60
N PRO A 42 8.39 -17.17 -8.25
CA PRO A 42 9.04 -17.00 -9.53
C PRO A 42 8.04 -16.49 -10.57
N ALA A 43 8.45 -15.52 -11.39
CA ALA A 43 7.66 -14.95 -12.47
C ALA A 43 7.06 -16.03 -13.38
N ALA A 44 7.87 -17.05 -13.72
CA ALA A 44 7.48 -18.14 -14.61
C ALA A 44 6.34 -19.02 -14.07
N GLN A 45 6.04 -18.96 -12.77
CA GLN A 45 5.00 -19.76 -12.12
C GLN A 45 3.75 -18.95 -11.78
N SER A 46 3.74 -17.66 -12.10
CA SER A 46 2.65 -16.79 -11.70
C SER A 46 1.43 -16.88 -12.65
N PRO A 47 0.20 -17.03 -12.11
CA PRO A 47 -1.02 -17.07 -12.91
C PRO A 47 -1.57 -15.67 -13.27
N TYR A 48 -0.96 -14.58 -12.77
CA TYR A 48 -1.58 -13.24 -12.82
C TYR A 48 -1.30 -12.45 -14.11
N GLY A 49 -0.62 -13.07 -15.07
CA GLY A 49 -0.35 -12.50 -16.38
C GLY A 49 0.81 -11.50 -16.41
N ARG A 50 1.09 -11.01 -17.62
CA ARG A 50 2.19 -10.07 -17.86
C ARG A 50 1.78 -8.64 -17.53
N ALA A 51 2.75 -7.87 -17.03
CA ALA A 51 2.65 -6.44 -16.83
C ALA A 51 2.90 -5.70 -18.15
N GLU A 52 2.15 -4.64 -18.39
CA GLU A 52 2.25 -3.78 -19.57
C GLU A 52 2.52 -2.34 -19.13
N ARG A 53 3.25 -1.57 -19.96
CA ARG A 53 3.56 -0.15 -19.67
C ARG A 53 2.34 0.71 -19.34
N ARG A 54 1.18 0.38 -19.90
CA ARG A 54 -0.09 1.10 -19.71
C ARG A 54 -0.88 0.67 -18.48
N ASP A 55 -0.38 -0.29 -17.70
CA ASP A 55 -1.08 -0.76 -16.51
C ASP A 55 -1.14 0.34 -15.42
N PRO A 56 -2.20 0.39 -14.59
CA PRO A 56 -2.42 1.46 -13.61
C PRO A 56 -1.24 1.74 -12.69
N ILE A 57 -0.50 0.70 -12.26
CA ILE A 57 0.67 0.87 -11.39
C ILE A 57 1.78 1.71 -12.04
N PHE A 58 1.95 1.64 -13.35
CA PHE A 58 2.93 2.43 -14.10
C PHE A 58 2.41 3.83 -14.44
N LEU A 59 1.10 4.00 -14.56
CA LEU A 59 0.48 5.32 -14.69
C LEU A 59 0.60 6.12 -13.38
N ARG A 60 0.54 5.42 -12.24
CA ARG A 60 0.74 5.99 -10.91
C ARG A 60 2.16 6.49 -10.67
N PHE A 61 3.13 5.70 -11.13
CA PHE A 61 4.56 5.94 -10.94
C PHE A 61 5.22 6.07 -12.32
N ASP A 62 5.07 7.23 -12.96
CA ASP A 62 5.58 7.48 -14.31
C ASP A 62 7.10 7.28 -14.45
N GLN A 63 7.87 7.70 -13.43
CA GLN A 63 9.32 7.46 -13.36
C GLN A 63 9.67 5.98 -13.28
N MET A 64 8.82 5.17 -12.62
CA MET A 64 8.98 3.72 -12.60
C MET A 64 8.74 3.16 -14.00
N ALA A 65 7.71 3.64 -14.71
CA ALA A 65 7.43 3.20 -16.08
C ALA A 65 8.60 3.50 -17.02
N GLU A 66 9.16 4.70 -16.94
CA GLU A 66 10.33 5.11 -17.72
C GLU A 66 11.54 4.22 -17.42
N ARG A 67 11.86 4.04 -16.13
CA ARG A 67 12.97 3.18 -15.71
C ARG A 67 12.75 1.72 -16.04
N TYR A 68 11.53 1.21 -16.01
CA TYR A 68 11.25 -0.21 -16.18
C TYR A 68 11.13 -0.63 -17.66
N TRP A 69 10.63 0.26 -18.52
CA TRP A 69 10.30 -0.06 -19.92
C TRP A 69 11.14 0.67 -20.97
N VAL A 70 11.71 1.83 -20.65
CA VAL A 70 12.39 2.69 -21.63
C VAL A 70 13.90 2.72 -21.43
N ASN A 71 14.36 2.69 -20.19
CA ASN A 71 15.79 2.76 -19.89
C ASN A 71 16.54 1.53 -20.45
N THR A 72 17.59 1.78 -21.23
CA THR A 72 18.39 0.72 -21.89
C THR A 72 19.05 -0.25 -20.91
N ASP A 73 19.38 0.20 -19.69
CA ASP A 73 20.01 -0.63 -18.68
C ASP A 73 19.07 -1.67 -18.07
N THR A 74 17.79 -1.36 -18.00
CA THR A 74 16.75 -2.26 -17.46
C THR A 74 16.10 -3.10 -18.55
N MET A 75 16.03 -2.60 -19.79
CA MET A 75 15.57 -3.38 -20.94
C MET A 75 16.45 -4.60 -21.22
N THR A 76 17.75 -4.49 -20.94
CA THR A 76 18.74 -5.58 -21.12
C THR A 76 18.98 -6.40 -19.84
N ALA A 77 18.23 -6.14 -18.77
CA ALA A 77 18.37 -6.84 -17.51
C ALA A 77 17.89 -8.30 -17.64
N SER A 78 18.65 -9.24 -17.08
CA SER A 78 18.25 -10.65 -16.97
C SER A 78 17.11 -10.83 -15.96
N HIS A 79 17.10 -10.00 -14.90
CA HIS A 79 16.05 -10.00 -13.89
C HIS A 79 15.66 -8.58 -13.50
N LYS A 80 14.38 -8.36 -13.24
CA LYS A 80 13.84 -7.09 -12.74
C LYS A 80 12.65 -7.33 -11.83
N ALA A 81 12.56 -6.57 -10.74
CA ALA A 81 11.48 -6.67 -9.77
C ALA A 81 10.98 -5.29 -9.34
N VAL A 82 9.70 -5.21 -9.01
CA VAL A 82 9.05 -4.03 -8.42
C VAL A 82 8.36 -4.45 -7.14
N ALA A 83 8.58 -3.70 -6.08
CA ALA A 83 7.89 -3.82 -4.80
C ALA A 83 7.14 -2.53 -4.46
N VAL A 84 5.93 -2.69 -3.91
CA VAL A 84 5.09 -1.59 -3.41
C VAL A 84 4.45 -1.98 -2.08
N PRO A 85 4.10 -1.00 -1.23
CA PRO A 85 3.32 -1.28 -0.04
C PRO A 85 1.87 -1.65 -0.40
N LEU A 86 1.36 -2.69 0.25
CA LEU A 86 -0.02 -3.15 0.15
C LEU A 86 -0.72 -3.10 1.52
N PRO A 87 -2.06 -3.01 1.58
CA PRO A 87 -3.02 -2.99 0.46
C PRO A 87 -2.99 -1.70 -0.37
N ARG A 88 -3.79 -1.59 -1.44
CA ARG A 88 -3.80 -0.46 -2.41
C ARG A 88 -3.71 0.95 -1.80
N GLN A 89 -4.29 1.14 -0.60
CA GLN A 89 -4.25 2.39 0.17
C GLN A 89 -2.82 2.80 0.59
N CYS A 90 -1.90 1.84 0.70
CA CYS A 90 -0.53 2.04 1.14
C CYS A 90 0.43 2.37 -0.01
N ALA A 91 0.00 2.31 -1.27
CA ALA A 91 0.89 2.47 -2.40
C ALA A 91 1.17 3.95 -2.72
N PHE A 92 1.84 4.66 -1.84
CA PHE A 92 2.35 6.00 -2.11
C PHE A 92 3.80 5.98 -2.59
N LEU A 93 4.53 4.86 -2.43
CA LEU A 93 5.90 4.67 -2.91
C LEU A 93 6.05 3.37 -3.72
N TYR A 94 7.17 3.28 -4.44
CA TYR A 94 7.66 2.03 -5.02
C TYR A 94 9.17 1.88 -4.76
N ALA A 95 9.65 0.65 -4.89
CA ALA A 95 11.06 0.35 -5.07
C ALA A 95 11.22 -0.70 -6.16
N ASP A 96 12.23 -0.55 -6.99
CA ASP A 96 12.55 -1.46 -8.07
C ASP A 96 14.03 -1.87 -8.00
N SER A 97 14.33 -3.03 -8.55
CA SER A 97 15.68 -3.58 -8.65
C SER A 97 15.83 -4.34 -9.96
N TYR A 98 17.05 -4.40 -10.49
CA TYR A 98 17.37 -5.14 -11.70
C TYR A 98 18.80 -5.70 -11.67
N SER A 99 19.07 -6.70 -12.50
CA SER A 99 20.39 -7.32 -12.63
C SER A 99 20.68 -7.69 -14.09
N LYS A 100 21.96 -7.62 -14.48
CA LYS A 100 22.47 -8.10 -15.79
C LYS A 100 23.26 -9.40 -15.60
N GLY A 101 22.67 -10.37 -14.90
CA GLY A 101 23.23 -11.71 -14.67
C GLY A 101 24.09 -11.88 -13.41
N GLN A 102 24.21 -10.85 -12.56
CA GLN A 102 25.02 -10.92 -11.32
C GLN A 102 24.22 -11.40 -10.10
N MET A 103 22.89 -11.39 -10.19
CA MET A 103 21.97 -11.76 -9.13
C MET A 103 20.90 -12.64 -9.75
N SER A 104 20.46 -13.65 -9.03
CA SER A 104 19.28 -14.47 -9.31
C SER A 104 17.99 -13.65 -9.21
N GLU A 105 16.89 -14.19 -9.72
CA GLU A 105 15.57 -13.56 -9.59
C GLU A 105 15.21 -13.28 -8.12
N SER A 106 15.43 -14.24 -7.22
CA SER A 106 15.11 -14.08 -5.79
C SER A 106 15.92 -12.98 -5.13
N GLU A 107 17.21 -12.85 -5.45
CA GLU A 107 18.07 -11.78 -4.92
C GLU A 107 17.59 -10.41 -5.41
N VAL A 108 17.20 -10.28 -6.68
CA VAL A 108 16.63 -9.03 -7.21
C VAL A 108 15.31 -8.69 -6.52
N GLN A 109 14.44 -9.68 -6.29
CA GLN A 109 13.20 -9.52 -5.54
C GLN A 109 13.45 -9.06 -4.09
N GLU A 110 14.42 -9.67 -3.39
CA GLU A 110 14.78 -9.31 -2.02
C GLU A 110 15.34 -7.89 -1.92
N VAL A 111 16.20 -7.47 -2.85
CA VAL A 111 16.71 -6.09 -2.90
C VAL A 111 15.57 -5.09 -3.11
N ALA A 112 14.64 -5.35 -4.02
CA ALA A 112 13.48 -4.48 -4.23
C ALA A 112 12.61 -4.40 -2.97
N LEU A 113 12.34 -5.54 -2.33
CA LEU A 113 11.53 -5.63 -1.11
C LEU A 113 12.20 -4.91 0.08
N SER A 114 13.50 -5.14 0.28
CA SER A 114 14.29 -4.48 1.33
C SER A 114 14.31 -2.97 1.16
N ASN A 115 14.55 -2.47 -0.06
CA ASN A 115 14.50 -1.04 -0.35
C ASN A 115 13.11 -0.45 -0.13
N CYS A 116 12.04 -1.16 -0.50
CA CYS A 116 10.67 -0.74 -0.23
C CYS A 116 10.43 -0.61 1.28
N ASN A 117 10.76 -1.65 2.07
CA ASN A 117 10.57 -1.64 3.52
C ASN A 117 11.38 -0.56 4.22
N ARG A 118 12.62 -0.33 3.79
CA ARG A 118 13.47 0.75 4.31
C ARG A 118 12.83 2.12 4.07
N ARG A 119 12.41 2.41 2.84
CA ARG A 119 11.71 3.66 2.50
C ARG A 119 10.38 3.80 3.25
N LEU A 120 9.67 2.69 3.44
CA LEU A 120 8.42 2.68 4.20
C LEU A 120 8.65 3.06 5.67
N ALA A 121 9.72 2.54 6.28
CA ALA A 121 10.10 2.85 7.66
C ALA A 121 10.60 4.30 7.82
N GLU A 122 11.33 4.84 6.83
CA GLU A 122 11.77 6.25 6.81
C GLU A 122 10.58 7.24 6.81
N LEU A 123 9.41 6.84 6.32
CA LEU A 123 8.21 7.68 6.24
C LEU A 123 7.34 7.66 7.52
N GLY A 124 7.72 6.88 8.53
CA GLY A 124 7.03 6.81 9.81
C GLY A 124 5.76 5.95 9.81
N PRO A 125 5.11 5.79 10.97
CA PRO A 125 3.90 4.96 11.10
C PRO A 125 2.75 5.54 10.27
N LEU A 126 2.28 4.72 9.33
CA LEU A 126 1.21 5.06 8.37
C LEU A 126 -0.20 4.99 8.98
N GLY A 127 -0.30 4.52 10.23
CA GLY A 127 -1.54 4.14 10.91
C GLY A 127 -2.49 5.29 11.25
N GLU A 128 -2.08 6.53 11.05
CA GLU A 128 -2.94 7.71 11.26
C GLU A 128 -3.85 8.01 10.07
N ASN A 129 -3.49 7.60 8.85
CA ASN A 129 -4.37 7.73 7.68
C ASN A 129 -5.35 6.58 7.57
N TYR A 130 -4.94 5.41 8.06
CA TYR A 130 -5.67 4.17 7.87
C TYR A 130 -5.42 3.24 9.05
N SER A 131 -6.47 2.57 9.52
CA SER A 131 -6.30 1.38 10.37
C SER A 131 -5.87 0.16 9.52
N VAL A 132 -4.93 0.33 8.59
CA VAL A 132 -4.42 -0.74 7.71
C VAL A 132 -2.94 -1.00 7.95
N ASN A 133 -2.58 -2.28 8.00
CA ASN A 133 -1.20 -2.71 8.11
C ASN A 133 -0.54 -2.65 6.72
N CYS A 134 0.28 -1.64 6.50
CA CYS A 134 1.01 -1.48 5.25
C CYS A 134 2.28 -2.31 5.25
N GLN A 135 2.40 -3.24 4.30
CA GLN A 135 3.60 -4.08 4.14
C GLN A 135 4.03 -4.09 2.68
N CYS A 136 5.32 -3.94 2.43
CA CYS A 136 5.85 -4.07 1.08
C CYS A 136 5.71 -5.52 0.60
N LYS A 137 5.32 -5.67 -0.66
CA LYS A 137 5.37 -6.94 -1.38
C LYS A 137 5.96 -6.70 -2.75
N VAL A 138 6.70 -7.68 -3.26
CA VAL A 138 7.03 -7.73 -4.69
C VAL A 138 5.74 -7.96 -5.44
N VAL A 139 5.47 -7.13 -6.44
CA VAL A 139 4.23 -7.16 -7.21
C VAL A 139 4.47 -7.50 -8.68
N ILE A 140 5.66 -7.19 -9.20
CA ILE A 140 6.09 -7.56 -10.54
C ILE A 140 7.47 -8.19 -10.43
N SER A 141 7.66 -9.33 -11.09
CA SER A 141 8.98 -9.93 -11.33
C SER A 141 9.06 -10.37 -12.78
N ASN A 142 10.16 -10.03 -13.46
CA ASN A 142 10.43 -10.34 -14.87
C ASN A 142 9.18 -10.12 -15.76
N GLU A 143 8.61 -8.92 -15.69
CA GLU A 143 7.41 -8.51 -16.45
C GLU A 143 6.15 -9.31 -16.16
N THR A 144 6.11 -10.08 -15.09
CA THR A 144 4.95 -10.87 -14.69
C THR A 144 4.47 -10.40 -13.33
N TYR A 145 3.16 -10.21 -13.19
CA TYR A 145 2.57 -9.93 -11.89
C TYR A 145 2.75 -11.13 -10.99
N VAL A 146 3.21 -10.95 -9.75
CA VAL A 146 3.34 -12.04 -8.74
C VAL A 146 2.31 -11.91 -7.62
N VAL A 147 1.39 -10.95 -7.74
CA VAL A 147 0.18 -10.80 -6.91
C VAL A 147 -1.03 -10.61 -7.81
N PRO A 148 -2.26 -10.86 -7.33
CA PRO A 148 -3.47 -10.59 -8.11
C PRO A 148 -3.55 -9.12 -8.54
N ARG A 149 -3.86 -8.85 -9.81
CA ARG A 149 -3.86 -7.49 -10.39
C ARG A 149 -4.86 -6.55 -9.71
N ASP A 150 -5.97 -7.08 -9.22
CA ASP A 150 -7.01 -6.36 -8.48
C ASP A 150 -6.58 -5.92 -7.08
N THR A 151 -5.49 -6.49 -6.54
CA THR A 151 -4.90 -6.05 -5.27
C THR A 151 -3.97 -4.85 -5.42
N LEU A 152 -3.57 -4.54 -6.66
CA LEU A 152 -2.64 -3.46 -6.95
C LEU A 152 -3.30 -2.10 -6.77
N PRO A 153 -2.50 -1.09 -6.43
CA PRO A 153 -2.97 0.28 -6.49
C PRO A 153 -3.33 0.66 -7.92
N ASP A 154 -4.50 1.26 -8.07
CA ASP A 154 -4.83 2.05 -9.24
C ASP A 154 -4.63 3.54 -8.92
N ASP A 155 -4.74 4.38 -9.94
CA ASP A 155 -4.64 5.83 -9.80
C ASP A 155 -5.84 6.46 -9.08
N SER A 156 -6.86 5.66 -8.79
CA SER A 156 -8.11 6.14 -8.20
C SER A 156 -8.05 6.21 -6.68
N TYR A 157 -6.95 5.84 -6.01
CA TYR A 157 -6.85 5.93 -4.53
C TYR A 157 -5.56 6.60 -4.02
N GLY A 158 -5.64 7.30 -2.90
CA GLY A 158 -4.46 7.78 -2.19
C GLY A 158 -4.74 8.24 -0.76
N PRO A 159 -3.70 8.29 0.10
CA PRO A 159 -3.83 8.89 1.42
C PRO A 159 -4.25 10.33 1.28
N ILE A 160 -5.12 10.79 2.18
CA ILE A 160 -5.47 12.19 2.26
C ILE A 160 -5.39 12.70 3.69
N SER A 161 -4.81 13.89 3.84
CA SER A 161 -4.88 14.70 5.04
C SER A 161 -5.49 16.06 4.71
N ILE A 162 -6.51 16.44 5.46
CA ILE A 162 -7.18 17.74 5.36
C ILE A 162 -6.87 18.50 6.66
N PHE A 163 -6.22 19.64 6.52
CA PHE A 163 -5.97 20.59 7.59
C PHE A 163 -6.90 21.77 7.38
N TYR A 164 -7.66 22.14 8.40
CA TYR A 164 -8.58 23.27 8.32
C TYR A 164 -8.73 23.94 9.66
N ARG A 165 -9.21 25.19 9.66
CA ARG A 165 -9.71 25.82 10.88
C ARG A 165 -11.21 25.58 11.02
N ASP A 166 -11.61 25.06 12.18
CA ASP A 166 -13.02 24.85 12.53
C ASP A 166 -13.74 26.19 12.71
N ASP A 167 -15.02 26.12 13.07
CA ASP A 167 -15.82 27.32 13.14
C ASP A 167 -15.45 28.32 14.25
N ARG A 168 -14.65 27.86 15.20
CA ARG A 168 -14.12 28.61 16.34
C ARG A 168 -12.67 29.05 16.09
N GLY A 169 -12.12 28.75 14.93
CA GLY A 169 -10.75 29.08 14.55
C GLY A 169 -9.70 28.06 15.02
N ASN A 170 -10.11 26.94 15.63
CA ASN A 170 -9.17 25.91 16.07
C ASN A 170 -8.65 25.13 14.87
N VAL A 171 -7.36 24.77 14.90
CA VAL A 171 -6.81 23.88 13.88
C VAL A 171 -7.36 22.47 14.10
N ALA A 172 -8.00 21.94 13.06
CA ALA A 172 -8.54 20.60 13.00
C ALA A 172 -7.91 19.83 11.85
N ARG A 173 -7.93 18.51 11.99
CA ARG A 173 -7.32 17.58 11.04
C ARG A 173 -8.25 16.42 10.76
N LEU A 174 -8.40 16.09 9.49
CA LEU A 174 -9.10 14.90 9.02
C LEU A 174 -8.13 14.06 8.18
N ASN A 175 -8.01 12.78 8.51
CA ASN A 175 -7.20 11.83 7.76
C ASN A 175 -8.10 10.74 7.16
N GLY A 176 -7.68 10.19 6.03
CA GLY A 176 -8.43 9.12 5.37
C GLY A 176 -7.86 8.67 4.05
N VAL A 177 -8.73 8.09 3.22
CA VAL A 177 -8.46 7.69 1.83
C VAL A 177 -9.28 8.58 0.91
N ALA A 178 -8.63 9.16 -0.10
CA ALA A 178 -9.34 9.80 -1.21
C ALA A 178 -9.51 8.79 -2.35
N ARG A 179 -10.71 8.79 -2.95
CA ARG A 179 -11.04 8.04 -4.16
C ARG A 179 -11.37 8.97 -5.31
N TYR A 180 -10.73 8.82 -6.46
CA TYR A 180 -10.96 9.63 -7.66
C TYR A 180 -11.85 8.90 -8.67
N GLY A 181 -12.68 9.65 -9.40
CA GLY A 181 -13.40 9.12 -10.55
C GLY A 181 -12.53 8.92 -11.80
N ALA A 182 -11.38 9.61 -11.88
CA ALA A 182 -10.50 9.66 -13.05
C ALA A 182 -9.09 10.20 -12.70
N LEU A 183 -8.21 10.34 -13.70
CA LEU A 183 -6.84 10.84 -13.50
C LEU A 183 -6.78 12.37 -13.43
N ILE A 184 -6.34 12.90 -12.29
CA ILE A 184 -6.09 14.33 -12.10
C ILE A 184 -4.95 14.79 -13.02
N GLY A 185 -5.17 15.85 -13.80
CA GLY A 185 -4.23 16.36 -14.79
C GLY A 185 -4.47 15.85 -16.22
N ARG A 186 -5.26 14.80 -16.41
CA ARG A 186 -5.67 14.29 -17.74
C ARG A 186 -7.11 14.69 -18.07
N ASP A 187 -8.04 14.36 -17.17
CA ASP A 187 -9.47 14.59 -17.36
C ASP A 187 -9.85 16.00 -16.88
N ARG A 188 -10.61 16.75 -17.68
CA ARG A 188 -10.92 18.18 -17.42
C ARG A 188 -11.43 18.45 -16.01
N SER A 189 -12.26 17.54 -15.51
CA SER A 189 -12.85 17.60 -14.18
C SER A 189 -12.87 16.19 -13.59
N VAL A 190 -12.41 16.07 -12.36
CA VAL A 190 -12.28 14.79 -11.64
C VAL A 190 -13.00 14.91 -10.31
N THR A 191 -14.08 14.16 -10.14
CA THR A 191 -14.75 14.03 -8.84
C THR A 191 -13.94 13.17 -7.90
N PHE A 192 -14.00 13.45 -6.61
CA PHE A 192 -13.41 12.59 -5.59
C PHE A 192 -14.29 12.47 -4.35
N THR A 193 -14.13 11.36 -3.62
CA THR A 193 -14.71 11.16 -2.29
C THR A 193 -13.60 10.92 -1.28
N VAL A 194 -13.89 11.17 0.00
CA VAL A 194 -12.97 10.91 1.11
C VAL A 194 -13.67 10.03 2.13
N GLU A 195 -13.06 8.88 2.41
CA GLU A 195 -13.44 7.99 3.50
C GLU A 195 -12.51 8.24 4.69
N ASN A 196 -13.07 8.37 5.89
CA ASN A 196 -12.27 8.50 7.12
C ASN A 196 -11.65 7.15 7.54
N VAL A 197 -10.90 7.14 8.64
CA VAL A 197 -10.28 5.92 9.19
C VAL A 197 -11.28 4.81 9.57
N ARG A 198 -12.57 5.12 9.68
CA ARG A 198 -13.68 4.18 9.96
C ARG A 198 -14.40 3.72 8.69
N ALA A 199 -13.87 4.04 7.51
CA ALA A 199 -14.49 3.77 6.21
C ALA A 199 -15.85 4.48 6.02
N GLU A 200 -16.10 5.58 6.72
CA GLU A 200 -17.27 6.41 6.52
C GLU A 200 -16.92 7.49 5.48
N GLN A 201 -17.73 7.63 4.43
CA GLN A 201 -17.58 8.75 3.50
C GLN A 201 -17.90 10.06 4.23
N VAL A 202 -16.87 10.89 4.40
CA VAL A 202 -16.94 12.15 5.14
C VAL A 202 -16.89 13.36 4.23
N CYS A 203 -16.32 13.24 3.04
CA CYS A 203 -16.28 14.34 2.07
C CYS A 203 -16.48 13.89 0.63
N ASP A 204 -16.87 14.84 -0.19
CA ASP A 204 -16.91 14.77 -1.65
C ASP A 204 -16.38 16.09 -2.23
N GLY A 205 -15.90 16.05 -3.46
CA GLY A 205 -15.31 17.22 -4.09
C GLY A 205 -14.98 17.04 -5.56
N THR A 206 -14.40 18.08 -6.14
CA THR A 206 -14.00 18.09 -7.56
C THR A 206 -12.67 18.80 -7.73
N PHE A 207 -11.78 18.23 -8.54
CA PHE A 207 -10.63 18.90 -9.13
C PHE A 207 -10.97 19.32 -10.56
N THR A 208 -10.73 20.57 -10.91
CA THR A 208 -10.86 21.09 -12.27
C THR A 208 -9.48 21.48 -12.77
N ASN A 209 -9.00 20.83 -13.83
CA ASN A 209 -7.67 21.10 -14.37
C ASN A 209 -7.66 22.47 -15.08
N GLU A 210 -6.68 23.30 -14.76
CA GLU A 210 -6.36 24.52 -15.53
C GLU A 210 -5.00 24.40 -16.25
N GLY A 211 -4.18 23.42 -15.86
CA GLY A 211 -2.95 23.03 -16.53
C GLY A 211 -2.53 21.59 -16.17
N PRO A 212 -1.41 21.10 -16.73
CA PRO A 212 -0.98 19.71 -16.53
C PRO A 212 -0.69 19.33 -15.08
N LYS A 213 -0.34 20.32 -14.25
CA LYS A 213 0.05 20.12 -12.83
C LYS A 213 -0.71 21.03 -11.87
N SER A 214 -1.75 21.73 -12.31
CA SER A 214 -2.46 22.69 -11.47
C SER A 214 -3.90 22.90 -11.91
N GLY A 215 -4.70 23.44 -10.99
CA GLY A 215 -6.07 23.83 -11.28
C GLY A 215 -6.83 24.25 -10.03
N LYS A 216 -8.15 24.13 -10.09
CA LYS A 216 -9.06 24.45 -8.98
C LYS A 216 -9.50 23.20 -8.25
N PHE A 217 -9.82 23.34 -6.97
CA PHE A 217 -10.53 22.32 -6.22
C PHE A 217 -11.74 22.90 -5.49
N SER A 218 -12.73 22.05 -5.27
CA SER A 218 -13.82 22.24 -4.32
C SER A 218 -14.00 20.98 -3.49
N LEU A 219 -14.47 21.17 -2.27
CA LEU A 219 -14.66 20.12 -1.27
C LEU A 219 -15.86 20.48 -0.41
N SER A 220 -16.67 19.48 -0.09
CA SER A 220 -17.74 19.52 0.90
C SER A 220 -17.57 18.32 1.83
N CYS A 221 -17.64 18.54 3.14
CA CYS A 221 -17.56 17.50 4.15
C CYS A 221 -18.74 17.55 5.11
N PHE A 222 -19.03 16.40 5.72
CA PHE A 222 -20.03 16.22 6.77
C PHE A 222 -21.43 16.74 6.38
N GLY A 223 -21.83 16.51 5.13
CA GLY A 223 -23.11 16.98 4.59
C GLY A 223 -23.17 18.50 4.40
N GLY A 224 -22.05 19.14 4.04
CA GLY A 224 -21.98 20.58 3.77
C GLY A 224 -21.68 21.46 4.97
N LYS A 225 -21.48 20.88 6.16
CA LYS A 225 -21.10 21.64 7.38
C LYS A 225 -19.73 22.28 7.26
N PHE A 226 -18.86 21.67 6.47
CA PHE A 226 -17.55 22.21 6.14
C PHE A 226 -17.41 22.18 4.62
N SER A 227 -17.01 23.30 4.02
CA SER A 227 -16.70 23.36 2.60
C SER A 227 -15.50 24.26 2.37
N GLY A 228 -14.76 23.98 1.30
CA GLY A 228 -13.61 24.77 0.93
C GLY A 228 -13.34 24.70 -0.56
N ASN A 229 -12.76 25.76 -1.10
CA ASN A 229 -12.34 25.83 -2.49
C ASN A 229 -11.05 26.62 -2.64
N GLY A 230 -10.34 26.38 -3.72
CA GLY A 230 -9.07 27.06 -3.99
C GLY A 230 -8.33 26.46 -5.16
N ASN A 231 -7.01 26.48 -5.08
CA ASN A 231 -6.13 25.97 -6.13
C ASN A 231 -5.45 24.67 -5.66
N TYR A 232 -5.10 23.80 -6.59
CA TYR A 232 -4.21 22.68 -6.31
C TYR A 232 -2.99 22.68 -7.23
N GLU A 233 -1.96 22.00 -6.77
CA GLU A 233 -0.74 21.72 -7.52
C GLU A 233 -0.35 20.25 -7.33
N ARG A 234 0.07 19.59 -8.42
CA ARG A 234 0.77 18.31 -8.39
C ARG A 234 2.27 18.56 -8.19
N LYS A 235 2.80 18.04 -7.10
CA LYS A 235 4.25 17.97 -6.84
C LYS A 235 4.75 16.62 -7.33
N ALA A 236 5.75 16.66 -8.20
CA ALA A 236 6.48 15.48 -8.64
C ALA A 236 7.78 15.37 -7.84
N GLY A 237 8.16 14.16 -7.42
CA GLY A 237 9.45 13.89 -6.78
C GLY A 237 9.43 13.59 -5.28
N ALA A 238 10.62 13.25 -4.77
CA ALA A 238 10.83 12.50 -3.54
C ALA A 238 10.24 13.15 -2.25
N PRO A 239 9.74 12.34 -1.29
CA PRO A 239 9.71 10.88 -1.37
C PRO A 239 8.68 10.38 -2.39
N ASN A 240 7.57 11.12 -2.61
CA ASN A 240 6.48 10.67 -3.47
C ASN A 240 5.74 11.82 -4.18
N ASP A 241 5.22 11.52 -5.37
CA ASP A 241 4.27 12.37 -6.07
C ASP A 241 3.02 12.58 -5.23
N HIS A 242 2.59 13.83 -5.10
CA HIS A 242 1.44 14.18 -4.27
C HIS A 242 0.75 15.44 -4.78
N ILE A 243 -0.50 15.64 -4.37
CA ILE A 243 -1.27 16.85 -4.67
C ILE A 243 -1.39 17.66 -3.39
N VAL A 244 -1.13 18.96 -3.52
CA VAL A 244 -1.39 19.94 -2.46
C VAL A 244 -2.46 20.90 -2.96
N ALA A 245 -3.60 20.96 -2.27
CA ALA A 245 -4.65 21.93 -2.52
C ALA A 245 -4.68 22.95 -1.39
N ARG A 246 -4.74 24.24 -1.72
CA ARG A 246 -4.79 25.35 -0.76
C ARG A 246 -5.96 26.24 -1.11
N GLY A 247 -6.78 26.50 -0.12
CA GLY A 247 -8.02 27.23 -0.31
C GLY A 247 -8.54 27.81 0.98
N GLN A 248 -9.79 28.25 0.92
CA GLN A 248 -10.48 28.83 2.06
C GLN A 248 -11.91 28.29 2.13
N THR A 249 -12.48 28.33 3.34
CA THR A 249 -13.91 28.13 3.53
C THR A 249 -14.69 29.38 3.08
N SER A 250 -16.01 29.28 3.03
CA SER A 250 -16.90 30.44 2.77
C SER A 250 -16.69 31.61 3.75
N ARG A 251 -16.09 31.35 4.91
CA ARG A 251 -15.78 32.35 5.95
C ARG A 251 -14.32 32.83 5.91
N GLY A 252 -13.58 32.50 4.86
CA GLY A 252 -12.20 32.93 4.65
C GLY A 252 -11.16 32.17 5.47
N LEU A 253 -11.55 31.10 6.19
CA LEU A 253 -10.63 30.31 7.00
C LEU A 253 -9.80 29.37 6.12
N PRO A 254 -8.50 29.19 6.39
CA PRO A 254 -7.62 28.39 5.54
C PRO A 254 -7.99 26.90 5.55
N VAL A 255 -7.85 26.28 4.39
CA VAL A 255 -7.97 24.84 4.16
C VAL A 255 -6.80 24.36 3.33
N VAL A 256 -6.15 23.28 3.77
CA VAL A 256 -5.08 22.62 3.04
C VAL A 256 -5.41 21.14 2.91
N LEU A 257 -5.40 20.65 1.67
CA LEU A 257 -5.59 19.26 1.30
C LEU A 257 -4.26 18.69 0.83
N VAL A 258 -3.86 17.54 1.34
CA VAL A 258 -2.68 16.82 0.88
C VAL A 258 -3.08 15.41 0.51
N ILE A 259 -2.88 15.03 -0.74
CA ILE A 259 -3.17 13.71 -1.27
C ILE A 259 -1.86 13.04 -1.68
N GLY A 260 -1.66 11.77 -1.33
CA GLY A 260 -0.51 10.99 -1.78
C GLY A 260 0.65 10.93 -0.78
N LEU A 261 0.56 11.68 0.34
CA LEU A 261 1.52 11.59 1.44
C LEU A 261 0.94 10.90 2.67
N PRO A 262 1.75 10.11 3.40
CA PRO A 262 1.42 9.69 4.76
C PRO A 262 1.07 10.87 5.65
N SER A 263 0.20 10.61 6.63
CA SER A 263 -0.40 11.60 7.49
C SER A 263 0.64 12.51 8.16
N GLN A 264 1.69 11.90 8.73
CA GLN A 264 2.68 12.60 9.55
C GLN A 264 3.57 13.48 8.69
N LEU A 265 3.95 12.98 7.51
CA LEU A 265 4.68 13.75 6.53
C LEU A 265 3.84 14.93 6.02
N ALA A 266 2.56 14.68 5.68
CA ALA A 266 1.64 15.76 5.29
C ALA A 266 1.50 16.83 6.38
N ALA A 267 1.39 16.42 7.64
CA ALA A 267 1.27 17.34 8.78
C ALA A 267 2.55 18.16 8.99
N GLY A 268 3.71 17.51 8.98
CA GLY A 268 5.00 18.18 9.15
C GLY A 268 5.35 19.15 8.02
N THR A 269 4.93 18.85 6.78
CA THR A 269 5.25 19.70 5.61
C THR A 269 4.19 20.77 5.33
N TYR A 270 2.90 20.47 5.55
CA TYR A 270 1.79 21.30 5.08
C TYR A 270 0.77 21.69 6.15
N GLY A 271 0.87 21.15 7.37
CA GLY A 271 -0.12 21.36 8.43
C GLY A 271 -0.07 22.73 9.13
N GLY A 272 0.94 23.57 8.84
CA GLY A 272 1.04 24.92 9.40
C GLY A 272 0.07 25.90 8.74
N ILE A 273 -1.15 26.01 9.29
CA ILE A 273 -2.24 26.92 8.86
C ILE A 273 -2.88 27.65 10.04
#